data_AF-A0A1R0L257-F1
#
_entry.id   AF-A0A1R0L257-F1
#
_cell.length_a   1.000
_cell.length_b   1.000
_cell.length_c   1.000
_cell.angle_alpha   90.00
_cell.angle_beta   90.00
_cell.angle_gamma   90.00
#
_symmetry.space_group_name_H-M   'P 1'
#
loop_
_entity.id
_entity.type
_entity.pdbx_description
1 polymer ?
#
loop_
_entity_poly.entity_id
_entity_poly.type
_entity_poly.pdbx_seq_one_letter_code
_entity_poly.pdbx_strand_id
1 'polypeptide(L)'
;MRLVRLAQQPSRVAEDVRAALASLGRGSNVVGGVALVGASPVEGRPVEAVVVMPKGVLIVIGVDLPDPALKLEAPLGGPWKADGWPLVHGDTSINPATDALSLSAACTHKIADVAPGAGPIGTIIAVGPYVETVDQPAADLAGSVRVLYPTATTMLAATVSLATASRPRSVQQARDLIAALAPDAPPMPEEMLLGEGFSAYSDDEPTVIRENPLVAIAPTVPVRHPGKAKRPAKPAAKPAQATPPGQPARQAVAVAPAPPVRQAPSPAAAPVPAEPAPKAPHQSKTVRWLPLAAIGLLIVLLVAAISVAAGGDDAASTATPPPPTPATSSPPPSSSAVENIQFTSRASAADQKCASHAYGDVQSSLQRTSCSAVKRASFASSIDGRAAAVTIAVVEFPDTGQATAFKAAADTPGGGGIFDVATETNQWQGDVPVFEGAAYQSSQAGKSVRLVQVVWVPGPSTPDDPGLVRGAKAALELPVNG
;
A
#
# COMPACT_ATOMS: atom_id res chain seq x y z
N MET A 1 8.09 -7.04 -4.03
CA MET A 1 8.54 -6.76 -5.40
C MET A 1 10.04 -6.57 -5.51
N ARG A 2 10.67 -7.44 -6.30
CA ARG A 2 12.07 -7.36 -6.68
C ARG A 2 12.23 -6.51 -7.94
N LEU A 3 13.15 -5.56 -7.95
CA LEU A 3 13.48 -4.79 -9.16
C LEU A 3 14.72 -5.38 -9.84
N VAL A 4 14.62 -5.58 -11.15
CA VAL A 4 15.71 -5.98 -12.06
C VAL A 4 15.85 -4.87 -13.09
N ARG A 5 17.04 -4.26 -13.18
CA ARG A 5 17.31 -3.17 -14.13
C ARG A 5 17.95 -3.75 -15.38
N LEU A 6 17.37 -3.47 -16.54
CA LEU A 6 17.82 -4.01 -17.83
C LEU A 6 18.41 -2.92 -18.70
N ALA A 7 17.67 -1.83 -18.90
CA ALA A 7 18.08 -0.71 -19.73
C ALA A 7 17.68 0.63 -19.12
N GLN A 8 18.14 1.72 -19.76
CA GLN A 8 17.58 3.04 -19.50
C GLN A 8 16.15 3.12 -20.01
N GLN A 9 15.34 3.87 -19.28
CA GLN A 9 13.91 3.99 -19.48
C GLN A 9 13.60 5.19 -20.40
N PRO A 10 12.51 5.13 -21.19
CA PRO A 10 12.27 6.09 -22.26
C PRO A 10 11.71 7.44 -21.79
N SER A 11 10.93 7.49 -20.70
CA SER A 11 10.23 8.70 -20.26
C SER A 11 10.93 9.47 -19.14
N ARG A 12 10.55 10.72 -18.92
CA ARG A 12 11.01 11.52 -17.76
C ARG A 12 10.40 11.02 -16.46
N VAL A 13 9.16 10.55 -16.49
CA VAL A 13 8.45 9.96 -15.33
C VAL A 13 9.04 8.61 -14.87
N ALA A 14 9.98 8.04 -15.63
CA ALA A 14 10.66 6.78 -15.32
C ALA A 14 11.26 6.68 -13.91
N GLU A 15 11.77 7.80 -13.38
CA GLU A 15 12.34 7.86 -12.02
C GLU A 15 11.27 7.64 -10.96
N ASP A 16 10.12 8.30 -11.10
CA ASP A 16 8.99 8.16 -10.19
C ASP A 16 8.36 6.76 -10.28
N VAL A 17 8.25 6.19 -11.48
CA VAL A 17 7.82 4.79 -11.68
C VAL A 17 8.71 3.84 -10.89
N ARG A 18 10.03 4.01 -11.00
CA ARG A 18 11.00 3.16 -10.29
C ARG A 18 10.93 3.34 -8.79
N ALA A 19 10.80 4.59 -8.32
CA ALA A 19 10.65 4.91 -6.91
C ALA A 19 9.37 4.28 -6.34
N ALA A 20 8.26 4.39 -7.05
CA ALA A 20 6.98 3.82 -6.66
C ALA A 20 7.04 2.29 -6.60
N LEU A 21 7.59 1.63 -7.64
CA LEU A 21 7.78 0.16 -7.66
C LEU A 21 8.70 -0.32 -6.53
N ALA A 22 9.78 0.41 -6.23
CA ALA A 22 10.67 0.09 -5.12
C ALA A 22 9.96 0.24 -3.76
N SER A 23 9.05 1.22 -3.65
CA SER A 23 8.29 1.50 -2.43
C SER A 23 7.21 0.47 -2.12
N LEU A 24 6.83 -0.39 -3.09
CA LEU A 24 5.95 -1.53 -2.85
C LEU A 24 6.58 -2.61 -1.94
N GLY A 25 7.86 -2.46 -1.59
CA GLY A 25 8.58 -3.37 -0.70
C GLY A 25 8.98 -4.66 -1.41
N ARG A 26 9.73 -5.52 -0.73
CA ARG A 26 10.11 -6.86 -1.21
C ARG A 26 9.23 -7.93 -0.61
N GLY A 27 9.22 -9.08 -1.28
CA GLY A 27 8.47 -10.24 -0.85
C GLY A 27 6.96 -10.17 -1.11
N SER A 28 6.23 -11.17 -0.63
CA SER A 28 4.81 -11.39 -0.88
C SER A 28 3.84 -10.64 0.03
N ASN A 29 4.34 -9.84 0.98
CA ASN A 29 3.52 -9.19 2.03
C ASN A 29 2.57 -8.10 1.51
N VAL A 30 2.72 -7.67 0.26
CA VAL A 30 1.87 -6.62 -0.35
C VAL A 30 1.31 -7.14 -1.67
N VAL A 31 2.15 -7.28 -2.69
CA VAL A 31 1.76 -7.80 -4.02
C VAL A 31 2.74 -8.84 -4.57
N GLY A 32 3.97 -8.89 -4.06
CA GLY A 32 5.00 -9.78 -4.59
C GLY A 32 5.43 -9.41 -6.01
N GLY A 33 6.17 -10.31 -6.64
CA GLY A 33 6.55 -10.23 -8.05
C GLY A 33 7.91 -9.60 -8.36
N VAL A 34 8.22 -9.55 -9.65
CA VAL A 34 9.48 -9.04 -10.21
C VAL A 34 9.19 -7.96 -11.23
N ALA A 35 9.73 -6.76 -11.01
CA ALA A 35 9.68 -5.65 -11.97
C ALA A 35 10.95 -5.64 -12.83
N LEU A 36 10.78 -5.90 -14.13
CA LEU A 36 11.79 -5.83 -15.17
C LEU A 36 11.83 -4.40 -15.71
N VAL A 37 12.65 -3.54 -15.11
CA VAL A 37 12.75 -2.10 -15.40
C VAL A 37 13.54 -1.86 -16.69
N GLY A 38 12.96 -1.11 -17.62
CA GLY A 38 13.51 -0.89 -18.95
C GLY A 38 13.42 -2.12 -19.87
N ALA A 39 12.46 -3.02 -19.62
CA ALA A 39 12.24 -4.18 -20.48
C ALA A 39 11.77 -3.75 -21.89
N SER A 40 12.06 -4.57 -22.90
CA SER A 40 11.63 -4.35 -24.28
C SER A 40 10.91 -5.58 -24.84
N PRO A 41 9.67 -5.87 -24.41
CA PRO A 41 8.93 -7.05 -24.86
C PRO A 41 8.75 -7.08 -26.38
N VAL A 42 8.52 -5.90 -26.95
CA VAL A 42 8.53 -5.67 -28.39
C VAL A 42 9.89 -5.12 -28.77
N GLU A 43 10.53 -5.72 -29.76
CA GLU A 43 11.88 -5.36 -30.19
C GLU A 43 11.94 -3.88 -30.59
N GLY A 44 12.95 -3.16 -30.08
CA GLY A 44 13.15 -1.73 -30.36
C GLY A 44 12.12 -0.79 -29.70
N ARG A 45 11.21 -1.29 -28.87
CA ARG A 45 10.18 -0.49 -28.18
C ARG A 45 10.20 -0.76 -26.68
N PRO A 46 11.13 -0.14 -25.92
CA PRO A 46 11.22 -0.33 -24.49
C PRO A 46 10.01 0.26 -23.77
N VAL A 47 9.65 -0.35 -22.65
CA VAL A 47 8.66 0.14 -21.69
C VAL A 47 9.34 0.52 -20.38
N GLU A 48 8.62 1.22 -19.50
CA GLU A 48 9.17 1.61 -18.20
C GLU A 48 9.48 0.40 -17.34
N ALA A 49 8.53 -0.52 -17.28
CA ALA A 49 8.71 -1.82 -16.66
C ALA A 49 7.73 -2.84 -17.22
N VAL A 50 8.13 -4.11 -17.17
CA VAL A 50 7.17 -5.22 -17.12
C VAL A 50 7.20 -5.84 -15.74
N VAL A 51 6.05 -5.88 -15.08
CA VAL A 51 5.90 -6.42 -13.74
C VAL A 51 5.31 -7.81 -13.83
N VAL A 52 6.14 -8.82 -13.59
CA VAL A 52 5.76 -10.22 -13.52
C VAL A 52 5.28 -10.50 -12.11
N MET A 53 3.98 -10.70 -11.93
CA MET A 53 3.37 -10.93 -10.62
C MET A 53 2.89 -12.37 -10.45
N PRO A 54 2.71 -12.86 -9.21
CA PRO A 54 2.06 -14.15 -8.98
C PRO A 54 0.67 -14.23 -9.63
N LYS A 55 -0.11 -13.14 -9.62
CA LYS A 55 -1.52 -13.14 -10.08
C LYS A 55 -1.78 -12.38 -11.40
N GLY A 56 -0.74 -12.08 -12.18
CA GLY A 56 -0.90 -11.38 -13.45
C GLY A 56 0.42 -10.90 -14.04
N VAL A 57 0.33 -10.10 -15.10
CA VAL A 57 1.45 -9.38 -15.71
C VAL A 57 1.01 -7.95 -15.97
N LEU A 58 1.84 -6.96 -15.59
CA LEU A 58 1.54 -5.55 -15.83
C LEU A 58 2.59 -4.94 -16.75
N ILE A 59 2.13 -4.14 -17.71
CA ILE A 59 2.99 -3.33 -18.57
C ILE A 59 2.90 -1.89 -18.07
N VAL A 60 4.04 -1.29 -17.71
CA VAL A 60 4.08 0.11 -17.27
C VAL A 60 4.68 0.97 -18.38
N ILE A 61 3.95 1.98 -18.83
CA ILE A 61 4.34 2.88 -19.92
C ILE A 61 4.25 4.31 -19.41
N GLY A 62 5.33 5.07 -19.57
CA GLY A 62 5.40 6.47 -19.20
C GLY A 62 4.81 7.38 -20.27
N VAL A 63 4.06 8.39 -19.86
CA VAL A 63 3.56 9.48 -20.71
C VAL A 63 3.96 10.79 -20.05
N ASP A 64 4.86 11.52 -20.71
CA ASP A 64 5.35 12.79 -20.22
C ASP A 64 4.38 13.92 -20.59
N LEU A 65 3.90 14.61 -19.57
CA LEU A 65 3.13 15.85 -19.67
C LEU A 65 4.09 17.03 -19.86
N PRO A 66 3.64 18.11 -20.53
CA PRO A 66 4.46 19.30 -20.73
C PRO A 66 4.82 19.98 -19.41
N ASP A 67 3.84 20.08 -18.51
CA ASP A 67 3.93 20.75 -17.23
C ASP A 67 3.28 19.90 -16.12
N PRO A 68 3.64 20.11 -14.85
CA PRO A 68 2.88 19.61 -13.71
C PRO A 68 1.42 20.07 -13.74
N ALA A 69 0.51 19.27 -13.18
CA ALA A 69 -0.91 19.60 -13.07
C ALA A 69 -1.46 19.30 -11.68
N LEU A 70 -2.48 20.03 -11.23
CA LEU A 70 -3.23 19.67 -10.02
C LEU A 70 -4.27 18.60 -10.35
N LYS A 71 -4.97 18.75 -11.48
CA LYS A 71 -5.95 17.78 -11.95
C LYS A 71 -5.69 17.40 -13.40
N LEU A 72 -5.65 16.10 -13.68
CA LEU A 72 -5.62 15.54 -15.02
C LEU A 72 -6.91 14.76 -15.29
N GLU A 73 -7.71 15.18 -16.27
CA GLU A 73 -8.78 14.37 -16.86
C GLU A 73 -8.18 13.51 -17.98
N ALA A 74 -8.17 12.19 -17.80
CA ALA A 74 -7.45 11.25 -18.65
C ALA A 74 -8.34 10.12 -19.19
N PRO A 75 -9.33 10.40 -20.05
CA PRO A 75 -10.07 9.36 -20.76
C PRO A 75 -9.16 8.56 -21.70
N LEU A 76 -9.42 7.26 -21.85
CA LEU A 76 -8.72 6.43 -22.83
C LEU A 76 -9.18 6.75 -24.26
N GLY A 77 -10.44 7.15 -24.42
CA GLY A 77 -11.07 7.51 -25.69
C GLY A 77 -11.45 8.99 -25.78
N GLY A 78 -10.48 9.90 -25.73
CA GLY A 78 -10.75 11.34 -25.90
C GLY A 78 -9.55 12.23 -25.59
N PRO A 79 -9.66 13.55 -25.79
CA PRO A 79 -8.59 14.47 -25.43
C PRO A 79 -8.45 14.53 -23.91
N TRP A 80 -7.20 14.58 -23.44
CA TRP A 80 -6.89 14.82 -22.04
C TRP A 80 -6.99 16.31 -21.71
N LYS A 81 -7.25 16.63 -20.45
CA LYS A 81 -7.18 18.00 -19.95
C LYS A 81 -6.34 18.08 -18.68
N ALA A 82 -5.42 19.03 -18.64
CA ALA A 82 -4.69 19.40 -17.43
C ALA A 82 -5.27 20.72 -16.90
N ASP A 83 -5.70 20.73 -15.63
CA ASP A 83 -6.27 21.90 -14.96
C ASP A 83 -7.40 22.58 -15.76
N GLY A 84 -8.20 21.76 -16.44
CA GLY A 84 -9.33 22.19 -17.28
C GLY A 84 -8.97 22.55 -18.72
N TRP A 85 -7.68 22.61 -19.07
CA TRP A 85 -7.21 22.95 -20.41
C TRP A 85 -6.85 21.71 -21.23
N PRO A 86 -7.32 21.59 -22.49
CA PRO A 86 -6.94 20.47 -23.36
C PRO A 86 -5.44 20.37 -23.56
N LEU A 87 -4.90 19.16 -23.38
CA LEU A 87 -3.53 18.85 -23.77
C LEU A 87 -3.49 18.72 -25.29
N VAL A 88 -2.64 19.54 -25.91
CA VAL A 88 -2.34 19.50 -27.34
C VAL A 88 -0.89 19.09 -27.51
N HIS A 89 -0.65 18.12 -28.38
CA HIS A 89 0.70 17.67 -28.71
C HIS A 89 1.03 18.21 -30.11
N GLY A 90 1.83 19.29 -30.17
CA GLY A 90 2.05 20.04 -31.40
C GLY A 90 0.75 20.66 -31.95
N ASP A 91 0.57 20.63 -33.26
CA ASP A 91 -0.59 21.24 -33.96
C ASP A 91 -1.85 20.35 -33.97
N THR A 92 -1.82 19.18 -33.32
CA THR A 92 -2.93 18.22 -33.33
C THR A 92 -3.38 17.84 -31.92
N SER A 93 -4.70 17.86 -31.70
CA SER A 93 -5.32 17.30 -30.48
C SER A 93 -5.42 15.78 -30.59
N ILE A 94 -4.26 15.12 -30.50
CA ILE A 94 -4.16 13.66 -30.38
C ILE A 94 -4.15 13.31 -28.90
N ASN A 95 -4.92 12.30 -28.50
CA ASN A 95 -4.91 11.80 -27.13
C ASN A 95 -3.47 11.37 -26.76
N PRO A 96 -2.85 11.94 -25.70
CA PRO A 96 -1.51 11.55 -25.26
C PRO A 96 -1.34 10.06 -24.97
N ALA A 97 -2.42 9.34 -24.66
CA ALA A 97 -2.39 7.90 -24.41
C ALA A 97 -2.28 7.03 -25.68
N THR A 98 -2.46 7.59 -26.89
CA THR A 98 -2.62 6.81 -28.13
C THR A 98 -1.43 5.87 -28.37
N ASP A 99 -0.20 6.38 -28.27
CA ASP A 99 1.01 5.60 -28.49
C ASP A 99 1.23 4.57 -27.38
N ALA A 100 0.92 4.95 -26.13
CA ALA A 100 0.99 4.05 -24.99
C ALA A 100 0.01 2.89 -25.11
N LEU A 101 -1.22 3.14 -25.56
CA LEU A 101 -2.24 2.11 -25.81
C LEU A 101 -1.85 1.19 -26.98
N SER A 102 -1.30 1.74 -28.05
CA SER A 102 -0.76 0.95 -29.17
C SER A 102 0.40 0.05 -28.74
N LEU A 103 1.34 0.59 -27.95
CA LEU A 103 2.46 -0.17 -27.39
C LEU A 103 1.96 -1.26 -26.42
N SER A 104 1.02 -0.92 -25.55
CA SER A 104 0.37 -1.88 -24.64
C SER A 104 -0.27 -3.05 -25.39
N ALA A 105 -1.02 -2.78 -26.46
CA ALA A 105 -1.64 -3.82 -27.27
C ALA A 105 -0.60 -4.76 -27.91
N ALA A 106 0.48 -4.20 -28.45
CA ALA A 106 1.59 -4.98 -29.02
C ALA A 106 2.31 -5.84 -27.97
N CYS A 107 2.60 -5.27 -26.80
CA CYS A 107 3.18 -6.01 -25.67
C CYS A 107 2.25 -7.12 -25.18
N THR A 108 0.94 -6.86 -25.08
CA THR A 108 -0.06 -7.84 -24.65
C THR A 108 -0.11 -9.04 -25.60
N HIS A 109 -0.14 -8.78 -26.91
CA HIS A 109 -0.08 -9.84 -27.92
C HIS A 109 1.20 -10.67 -27.77
N LYS A 110 2.35 -10.00 -27.66
CA LYS A 110 3.64 -10.66 -27.51
C LYS A 110 3.72 -11.53 -26.26
N ILE A 111 3.23 -11.04 -25.11
CA ILE A 111 3.19 -11.80 -23.85
C ILE A 111 2.28 -13.02 -23.99
N ALA A 112 1.11 -12.86 -24.61
CA ALA A 112 0.19 -13.97 -24.86
C ALA A 112 0.80 -15.06 -25.76
N ASP A 113 1.60 -14.66 -26.76
CA ASP A 113 2.29 -15.59 -27.66
C ASP A 113 3.39 -16.39 -26.95
N VAL A 114 4.22 -15.74 -26.14
CA VAL A 114 5.39 -16.38 -25.51
C VAL A 114 5.07 -17.08 -24.18
N ALA A 115 3.95 -16.73 -23.56
CA ALA A 115 3.50 -17.34 -22.31
C ALA A 115 1.98 -17.57 -22.33
N PRO A 116 1.52 -18.61 -23.06
CA PRO A 116 0.12 -19.03 -23.01
C PRO A 116 -0.28 -19.32 -21.56
N GLY A 117 -1.36 -18.68 -21.09
CA GLY A 117 -1.79 -18.83 -19.69
C GLY A 117 -1.06 -17.92 -18.70
N ALA A 118 -0.42 -16.83 -19.16
CA ALA A 118 0.15 -15.79 -18.29
C ALA A 118 -0.88 -15.12 -17.34
N GLY A 119 -2.17 -15.43 -17.44
CA GLY A 119 -3.22 -14.84 -16.62
C GLY A 119 -3.58 -13.43 -17.09
N PRO A 120 -4.21 -12.61 -16.24
CA PRO A 120 -4.59 -11.24 -16.59
C PRO A 120 -3.36 -10.38 -16.94
N ILE A 121 -3.44 -9.70 -18.08
CA ILE A 121 -2.45 -8.72 -18.52
C ILE A 121 -3.07 -7.33 -18.38
N GLY A 122 -2.47 -6.49 -17.53
CA GLY A 122 -2.88 -5.12 -17.27
C GLY A 122 -1.88 -4.10 -17.80
N THR A 123 -2.32 -2.85 -17.97
CA THR A 123 -1.45 -1.73 -18.34
C THR A 123 -1.60 -0.58 -17.35
N ILE A 124 -0.47 -0.03 -16.95
CA ILE A 124 -0.38 1.21 -16.19
C ILE A 124 0.22 2.26 -17.12
N ILE A 125 -0.52 3.33 -17.36
CA ILE A 125 -0.04 4.54 -18.02
C ILE A 125 0.37 5.50 -16.89
N ALA A 126 1.67 5.57 -16.64
CA ALA A 126 2.26 6.45 -15.64
C ALA A 126 2.45 7.84 -16.25
N VAL A 127 1.82 8.86 -15.68
CA VAL A 127 1.92 10.25 -16.14
C VAL A 127 2.84 11.03 -15.22
N GLY A 128 3.62 11.98 -15.74
CA GLY A 128 4.49 12.86 -14.95
C GLY A 128 4.81 14.14 -15.74
N PRO A 129 5.47 15.16 -15.14
CA PRO A 129 6.35 15.06 -13.97
C PRO A 129 5.66 15.08 -12.60
N TYR A 130 4.52 15.77 -12.43
CA TYR A 130 3.72 15.69 -11.20
C TYR A 130 2.25 15.90 -11.53
N VAL A 131 1.40 15.04 -11.00
CA VAL A 131 -0.06 15.24 -11.02
C VAL A 131 -0.63 14.91 -9.65
N GLU A 132 -1.32 15.87 -9.02
CA GLU A 132 -1.93 15.64 -7.70
C GLU A 132 -3.13 14.68 -7.79
N THR A 133 -4.01 14.88 -8.76
CA THR A 133 -5.21 14.04 -8.97
C THR A 133 -5.35 13.64 -10.44
N VAL A 134 -5.47 12.33 -10.69
CA VAL A 134 -5.81 11.78 -12.01
C VAL A 134 -7.25 11.27 -11.99
N ASP A 135 -8.08 11.82 -12.87
CA ASP A 135 -9.49 11.49 -13.05
C ASP A 135 -9.65 10.67 -14.34
N GLN A 136 -9.71 9.34 -14.18
CA GLN A 136 -10.00 8.40 -15.25
C GLN A 136 -11.50 8.05 -15.20
N PRO A 137 -12.25 8.17 -16.32
CA PRO A 137 -13.68 7.86 -16.34
C PRO A 137 -14.00 6.45 -15.83
N ALA A 138 -15.10 6.30 -15.08
CA ALA A 138 -15.51 5.01 -14.53
C ALA A 138 -15.71 3.91 -15.59
N ALA A 139 -16.14 4.29 -16.80
CA ALA A 139 -16.27 3.36 -17.93
C ALA A 139 -14.91 2.76 -18.35
N ASP A 140 -13.83 3.54 -18.28
CA ASP A 140 -12.48 3.10 -18.62
C ASP A 140 -11.86 2.25 -17.50
N LEU A 141 -12.21 2.53 -16.23
CA LEU A 141 -11.75 1.76 -15.07
C LEU A 141 -12.27 0.32 -15.05
N ALA A 142 -13.35 0.00 -15.78
CA ALA A 142 -13.81 -1.37 -15.95
C ALA A 142 -12.84 -2.23 -16.81
N GLY A 143 -11.98 -1.58 -17.60
CA GLY A 143 -10.99 -2.23 -18.45
C GLY A 143 -9.68 -2.59 -17.73
N SER A 144 -8.69 -3.03 -18.50
CA SER A 144 -7.37 -3.46 -18.02
C SER A 144 -6.31 -2.34 -18.01
N VAL A 145 -6.72 -1.07 -18.17
CA VAL A 145 -5.81 0.08 -18.23
C VAL A 145 -6.07 1.02 -17.06
N ARG A 146 -5.01 1.47 -16.40
CA ARG A 146 -5.05 2.49 -15.34
C ARG A 146 -4.15 3.66 -15.72
N VAL A 147 -4.67 4.87 -15.67
CA VAL A 147 -3.87 6.10 -15.80
C VAL A 147 -3.62 6.67 -14.41
N LEU A 148 -2.37 6.98 -14.07
CA LEU A 148 -2.02 7.47 -12.73
C LEU A 148 -0.71 8.25 -12.73
N TYR A 149 -0.54 9.14 -11.75
CA TYR A 149 0.78 9.61 -11.35
C TYR A 149 1.43 8.56 -10.44
N PRO A 150 2.66 8.11 -10.71
CA PRO A 150 3.27 6.98 -9.99
C PRO A 150 3.72 7.37 -8.58
N THR A 151 2.89 7.00 -7.61
CA THR A 151 3.22 6.98 -6.18
C THR A 151 3.11 5.53 -5.68
N ALA A 152 3.64 5.23 -4.49
CA ALA A 152 3.49 3.91 -3.90
C ALA A 152 2.02 3.47 -3.84
N THR A 153 1.13 4.37 -3.41
CA THR A 153 -0.31 4.11 -3.25
C THR A 153 -1.02 3.89 -4.58
N THR A 154 -0.80 4.76 -5.56
CA THR A 154 -1.46 4.64 -6.88
C THR A 154 -0.95 3.42 -7.63
N MET A 155 0.36 3.13 -7.58
CA MET A 155 0.93 1.91 -8.16
C MET A 155 0.37 0.67 -7.47
N LEU A 156 0.29 0.63 -6.14
CA LEU A 156 -0.28 -0.51 -5.41
C LEU A 156 -1.74 -0.75 -5.82
N ALA A 157 -2.56 0.29 -5.81
CA ALA A 157 -3.97 0.19 -6.17
C ALA A 157 -4.15 -0.35 -7.60
N ALA A 158 -3.39 0.17 -8.56
CA ALA A 158 -3.41 -0.32 -9.94
C ALA A 158 -2.99 -1.79 -10.01
N THR A 159 -1.91 -2.15 -9.30
CA THR A 159 -1.35 -3.50 -9.26
C THR A 159 -2.35 -4.53 -8.73
N VAL A 160 -3.02 -4.22 -7.61
CA VAL A 160 -4.07 -5.07 -7.02
C VAL A 160 -5.30 -5.16 -7.94
N SER A 161 -5.71 -4.04 -8.56
CA SER A 161 -6.91 -4.02 -9.41
C SER A 161 -6.74 -4.78 -10.73
N LEU A 162 -5.49 -4.91 -11.23
CA LEU A 162 -5.18 -5.51 -12.53
C LEU A 162 -4.70 -6.97 -12.42
N ALA A 163 -4.02 -7.34 -11.33
CA ALA A 163 -3.49 -8.70 -11.13
C ALA A 163 -4.49 -9.61 -10.40
N THR A 164 -5.57 -9.98 -11.09
CA THR A 164 -6.75 -10.62 -10.49
C THR A 164 -6.82 -12.13 -10.65
N ALA A 165 -5.76 -12.81 -11.10
CA ALA A 165 -5.79 -14.27 -11.25
C ALA A 165 -6.12 -14.95 -9.91
N SER A 166 -6.96 -15.98 -9.97
CA SER A 166 -7.40 -16.72 -8.79
C SER A 166 -6.29 -17.56 -8.16
N ARG A 167 -5.29 -17.96 -8.96
CA ARG A 167 -4.17 -18.79 -8.52
C ARG A 167 -2.84 -18.09 -8.79
N PRO A 168 -1.87 -18.23 -7.86
CA PRO A 168 -0.52 -17.74 -8.08
C PRO A 168 0.18 -18.58 -9.16
N ARG A 169 0.99 -17.92 -9.98
CA ARG A 169 1.88 -18.54 -10.95
C ARG A 169 3.00 -19.29 -10.23
N SER A 170 3.40 -20.43 -10.79
CA SER A 170 4.54 -21.19 -10.28
C SER A 170 5.88 -20.50 -10.53
N VAL A 171 6.89 -20.85 -9.73
CA VAL A 171 8.28 -20.42 -9.90
C VAL A 171 8.76 -20.73 -11.31
N GLN A 172 8.46 -21.92 -11.83
CA GLN A 172 8.89 -22.32 -13.17
C GLN A 172 8.25 -21.46 -14.25
N GLN A 173 6.92 -21.29 -14.22
CA GLN A 173 6.21 -20.41 -15.16
C GLN A 173 6.69 -18.95 -15.07
N ALA A 174 7.05 -18.47 -13.87
CA ALA A 174 7.61 -17.13 -13.70
C ALA A 174 8.98 -17.00 -14.36
N ARG A 175 9.86 -18.00 -14.20
CA ARG A 175 11.18 -18.03 -14.86
C ARG A 175 11.06 -18.05 -16.37
N ASP A 176 10.19 -18.90 -16.90
CA ASP A 176 9.98 -19.03 -18.34
C ASP A 176 9.47 -17.70 -18.93
N LEU A 177 8.53 -17.05 -18.25
CA LEU A 177 8.02 -15.75 -18.64
C LEU A 177 9.10 -14.66 -18.56
N ILE A 178 9.89 -14.62 -17.49
CA ILE A 178 10.99 -13.65 -17.36
C ILE A 178 12.03 -13.85 -18.46
N ALA A 179 12.44 -15.09 -18.73
CA ALA A 179 13.41 -15.41 -19.76
C ALA A 179 12.90 -15.02 -21.16
N ALA A 180 11.60 -15.19 -21.42
CA ALA A 180 10.98 -14.80 -22.68
C ALA A 180 10.89 -13.28 -22.87
N LEU A 181 10.68 -12.52 -21.78
CA LEU A 181 10.49 -11.06 -21.84
C LEU A 181 11.78 -10.26 -21.65
N ALA A 182 12.76 -10.83 -20.97
CA ALA A 182 14.03 -10.21 -20.64
C ALA A 182 15.13 -11.28 -20.64
N PRO A 183 15.60 -11.70 -21.83
CA PRO A 183 16.63 -12.74 -21.94
C PRO A 183 17.95 -12.35 -21.27
N ASP A 184 18.23 -11.05 -21.17
CA ASP A 184 19.41 -10.51 -20.50
C ASP A 184 19.25 -10.40 -18.97
N ALA A 185 18.08 -10.75 -18.42
CA ALA A 185 17.87 -10.71 -16.98
C ALA A 185 18.72 -11.78 -16.27
N PRO A 186 19.35 -11.47 -15.12
CA PRO A 186 20.07 -12.46 -14.34
C PRO A 186 19.14 -13.58 -13.88
N PRO A 187 19.62 -14.85 -13.84
CA PRO A 187 18.81 -15.96 -13.38
C PRO A 187 18.38 -15.76 -11.93
N MET A 188 17.11 -16.03 -11.64
CA MET A 188 16.53 -15.85 -10.31
C MET A 188 16.47 -17.16 -9.53
N PRO A 189 17.11 -17.22 -8.34
CA PRO A 189 17.03 -18.38 -7.44
C PRO A 189 15.58 -18.68 -7.05
N GLU A 190 15.30 -19.95 -6.79
CA GLU A 190 13.94 -20.41 -6.45
C GLU A 190 13.44 -19.78 -5.16
N GLU A 191 14.27 -19.79 -4.12
CA GLU A 191 14.00 -19.15 -2.83
C GLU A 191 13.60 -17.68 -2.97
N MET A 192 14.22 -16.95 -3.92
CA MET A 192 13.89 -15.56 -4.18
C MET A 192 12.49 -15.41 -4.79
N LEU A 193 12.15 -16.26 -5.76
CA LEU A 193 10.83 -16.23 -6.40
C LEU A 193 9.73 -16.69 -5.43
N LEU A 194 9.99 -17.71 -4.62
CA LEU A 194 9.10 -18.11 -3.53
C LEU A 194 8.87 -16.95 -2.55
N GLY A 195 9.95 -16.25 -2.16
CA GLY A 195 9.86 -15.06 -1.31
C GLY A 195 9.01 -13.94 -1.92
N GLU A 196 9.01 -13.78 -3.25
CA GLU A 196 8.18 -12.83 -3.99
C GLU A 196 6.74 -13.34 -4.26
N GLY A 197 6.35 -14.48 -3.69
CA GLY A 197 4.96 -14.96 -3.68
C GLY A 197 4.56 -15.87 -4.84
N PHE A 198 5.52 -16.36 -5.63
CA PHE A 198 5.26 -17.40 -6.64
C PHE A 198 5.10 -18.78 -5.96
N SER A 199 4.34 -19.70 -6.57
CA SER A 199 4.11 -21.03 -6.00
C SER A 199 5.22 -22.03 -6.34
N ALA A 200 5.54 -22.94 -5.42
CA ALA A 200 6.48 -24.04 -5.70
C ALA A 200 5.90 -25.07 -6.69
N TYR A 201 4.57 -25.20 -6.76
CA TYR A 201 3.87 -26.18 -7.58
C TYR A 201 3.25 -25.54 -8.82
N SER A 202 3.41 -26.20 -9.96
CA SER A 202 2.64 -25.96 -11.19
C SER A 202 1.34 -26.78 -11.15
N ASP A 203 0.22 -26.17 -11.58
CA ASP A 203 -1.10 -26.82 -11.65
C ASP A 203 -1.17 -28.04 -12.63
N ASP A 204 -0.07 -28.39 -13.31
CA ASP A 204 0.02 -29.57 -14.20
C ASP A 204 0.19 -30.90 -13.45
N GLU A 205 0.37 -30.92 -12.12
CA GLU A 205 0.22 -32.15 -11.34
C GLU A 205 -1.25 -32.33 -10.92
N PRO A 206 -1.93 -33.43 -11.30
CA PRO A 206 -3.23 -33.73 -10.74
C PRO A 206 -3.03 -33.93 -9.24
N THR A 207 -3.64 -33.06 -8.45
CA THR A 207 -3.70 -33.19 -7.00
C THR A 207 -4.39 -34.52 -6.70
N VAL A 208 -3.60 -35.58 -6.48
CA VAL A 208 -4.06 -36.76 -5.77
C VAL A 208 -4.44 -36.23 -4.40
N ILE A 209 -5.74 -36.10 -4.17
CA ILE A 209 -6.30 -35.97 -2.84
C ILE A 209 -5.81 -37.22 -2.10
N ARG A 210 -4.70 -37.08 -1.36
CA ARG A 210 -4.40 -38.01 -0.28
C ARG A 210 -5.48 -37.74 0.76
N GLU A 211 -6.56 -38.48 0.65
CA GLU A 211 -7.57 -38.58 1.70
C GLU A 211 -6.83 -38.91 2.99
N ASN A 212 -6.78 -37.92 3.89
CA ASN A 212 -6.40 -38.15 5.26
C ASN A 212 -7.49 -39.09 5.85
N PRO A 213 -7.19 -40.32 6.32
CA PRO A 213 -8.21 -41.30 6.71
C PRO A 213 -9.00 -40.95 7.97
N LEU A 214 -8.99 -39.69 8.42
CA LEU A 214 -9.56 -39.23 9.69
C LEU A 214 -10.70 -38.21 9.55
N VAL A 215 -11.19 -37.93 8.33
CA VAL A 215 -12.41 -37.12 8.15
C VAL A 215 -13.55 -37.98 7.64
N ALA A 216 -14.05 -38.86 8.52
CA ALA A 216 -15.38 -39.43 8.41
C ALA A 216 -16.16 -39.07 9.68
N ILE A 217 -16.64 -37.82 9.75
CA ILE A 217 -17.70 -37.44 10.70
C ILE A 217 -18.97 -37.27 9.88
N ALA A 218 -19.87 -38.23 10.03
CA ALA A 218 -21.21 -38.20 9.45
C ALA A 218 -22.01 -36.99 9.99
N PRO A 219 -22.91 -36.38 9.19
CA PRO A 219 -23.76 -35.30 9.67
C PRO A 219 -24.74 -35.84 10.73
N THR A 220 -24.65 -35.33 11.96
CA THR A 220 -25.59 -35.63 13.04
C THR A 220 -26.95 -35.01 12.74
N VAL A 221 -27.95 -35.87 12.60
CA VAL A 221 -29.37 -35.52 12.46
C VAL A 221 -29.90 -34.99 13.81
N PRO A 222 -30.60 -33.84 13.86
CA PRO A 222 -31.23 -33.40 15.10
C PRO A 222 -32.41 -34.30 15.50
N VAL A 223 -32.42 -34.71 16.78
CA VAL A 223 -33.50 -35.46 17.43
C VAL A 223 -34.79 -34.63 17.43
N ARG A 224 -35.90 -35.23 16.95
CA ARG A 224 -37.26 -34.66 17.02
C ARG A 224 -37.85 -34.79 18.43
N HIS A 225 -38.33 -33.69 18.99
CA HIS A 225 -39.24 -33.71 20.14
C HIS A 225 -40.71 -33.92 19.72
N PRO A 226 -41.52 -34.68 20.48
CA PRO A 226 -42.91 -34.96 20.13
C PRO A 226 -43.89 -33.90 20.68
N GLY A 227 -44.63 -33.28 19.75
CA GLY A 227 -46.08 -33.09 19.83
C GLY A 227 -46.66 -31.93 20.65
N LYS A 228 -47.44 -31.07 19.98
CA LYS A 228 -48.88 -30.90 20.25
C LYS A 228 -49.65 -30.23 19.09
N ALA A 229 -50.60 -31.00 18.57
CA ALA A 229 -51.92 -30.72 17.97
C ALA A 229 -52.14 -29.70 16.81
N LYS A 230 -52.66 -30.29 15.71
CA LYS A 230 -53.47 -29.81 14.56
C LYS A 230 -54.66 -28.90 14.96
N ARG A 231 -55.37 -28.09 14.15
CA ARG A 231 -55.79 -27.99 12.71
C ARG A 231 -56.57 -26.63 12.57
N PRO A 232 -57.18 -26.21 11.43
CA PRO A 232 -57.05 -26.61 10.02
C PRO A 232 -56.83 -25.44 9.02
N ALA A 233 -56.42 -25.80 7.80
CA ALA A 233 -56.28 -24.94 6.64
C ALA A 233 -57.61 -24.63 5.91
N LYS A 234 -57.62 -23.54 5.13
CA LYS A 234 -58.51 -23.26 3.98
C LYS A 234 -57.68 -22.61 2.85
N PRO A 235 -58.11 -22.64 1.58
CA PRO A 235 -57.33 -23.26 0.51
C PRO A 235 -56.77 -22.25 -0.51
N ALA A 236 -55.83 -22.74 -1.31
CA ALA A 236 -55.11 -22.05 -2.38
C ALA A 236 -56.02 -21.44 -3.47
N ALA A 237 -55.60 -20.28 -3.98
CA ALA A 237 -56.04 -19.71 -5.26
C ALA A 237 -54.84 -19.55 -6.21
N LYS A 238 -55.13 -19.76 -7.49
CA LYS A 238 -54.26 -19.96 -8.68
C LYS A 238 -53.21 -18.87 -8.96
N PRO A 239 -52.16 -19.20 -9.75
CA PRO A 239 -51.18 -18.24 -10.23
C PRO A 239 -51.76 -17.38 -11.38
N ALA A 240 -51.64 -16.06 -11.23
CA ALA A 240 -51.99 -15.10 -12.28
C ALA A 240 -50.81 -14.88 -13.23
N GLN A 241 -51.14 -14.92 -14.52
CA GLN A 241 -50.25 -14.75 -15.66
C GLN A 241 -49.65 -13.34 -15.71
N ALA A 242 -48.41 -13.27 -16.19
CA ALA A 242 -47.70 -12.05 -16.52
C ALA A 242 -48.29 -11.39 -17.77
N THR A 243 -48.68 -10.12 -17.63
CA THR A 243 -49.05 -9.23 -18.73
C THR A 243 -47.79 -8.56 -19.27
N PRO A 244 -47.56 -8.50 -20.59
CA PRO A 244 -46.44 -7.76 -21.18
C PRO A 244 -46.73 -6.25 -21.22
N PRO A 245 -45.74 -5.37 -20.97
CA PRO A 245 -45.92 -3.93 -21.18
C PRO A 245 -46.01 -3.59 -22.67
N GLY A 246 -47.03 -2.83 -23.03
CA GLY A 246 -47.30 -2.36 -24.37
C GLY A 246 -46.29 -1.33 -24.90
N GLN A 247 -46.04 -1.42 -26.19
CA GLN A 247 -45.41 -0.38 -27.01
C GLN A 247 -46.32 0.86 -27.10
N PRO A 248 -45.77 2.07 -27.03
CA PRO A 248 -46.32 3.22 -27.74
C PRO A 248 -45.61 3.39 -29.09
N ALA A 249 -46.43 3.67 -30.10
CA ALA A 249 -46.04 3.90 -31.48
C ALA A 249 -45.33 5.25 -31.68
N ARG A 250 -44.34 5.19 -32.59
CA ARG A 250 -43.82 6.22 -33.50
C ARG A 250 -44.43 7.63 -33.44
N GLN A 251 -43.59 8.61 -33.13
CA GLN A 251 -43.56 9.88 -33.87
C GLN A 251 -42.11 10.25 -34.18
N ALA A 252 -41.75 10.12 -35.46
CA ALA A 252 -40.52 10.66 -36.02
C ALA A 252 -40.77 12.16 -36.29
N VAL A 253 -40.08 13.03 -35.56
CA VAL A 253 -39.96 14.44 -35.92
C VAL A 253 -38.72 14.58 -36.79
N ALA A 254 -38.92 14.94 -38.05
CA ALA A 254 -37.87 15.26 -38.99
C ALA A 254 -37.12 16.51 -38.51
N VAL A 255 -35.84 16.36 -38.16
CA VAL A 255 -34.94 17.50 -37.93
C VAL A 255 -34.46 17.97 -39.30
N ALA A 256 -34.87 19.19 -39.66
CA ALA A 256 -34.41 19.89 -40.85
C ALA A 256 -32.88 20.15 -40.77
N PRO A 257 -32.14 20.06 -41.89
CA PRO A 257 -30.71 20.32 -41.89
C PRO A 257 -30.42 21.79 -41.62
N ALA A 258 -29.50 22.06 -40.69
CA ALA A 258 -29.00 23.39 -40.41
C ALA A 258 -28.29 23.98 -41.64
N PRO A 259 -28.43 25.29 -41.92
CA PRO A 259 -27.75 25.95 -43.03
C PRO A 259 -26.23 26.01 -42.80
N PRO A 260 -25.41 26.02 -43.86
CA PRO A 260 -23.96 26.12 -43.72
C PRO A 260 -23.57 27.48 -43.14
N VAL A 261 -22.80 27.45 -42.05
CA VAL A 261 -22.13 28.62 -41.48
C VAL A 261 -21.20 29.20 -42.54
N ARG A 262 -21.46 30.44 -42.97
CA ARG A 262 -20.56 31.21 -43.83
C ARG A 262 -19.27 31.45 -43.05
N GLN A 263 -18.15 30.94 -43.58
CA GLN A 263 -16.82 31.33 -43.17
C GLN A 263 -16.64 32.83 -43.42
N ALA A 264 -16.43 33.59 -42.36
CA ALA A 264 -15.90 34.94 -42.47
C ALA A 264 -14.39 34.84 -42.80
N PRO A 265 -13.87 35.63 -43.75
CA PRO A 265 -12.44 35.63 -44.05
C PRO A 265 -11.63 36.23 -42.89
N SER A 266 -10.59 35.51 -42.48
CA SER A 266 -9.58 35.98 -41.51
C SER A 266 -8.96 37.30 -41.97
N PRO A 267 -8.88 38.33 -41.09
CA PRO A 267 -8.05 39.49 -41.33
C PRO A 267 -6.56 39.09 -41.33
N ALA A 268 -5.84 39.65 -42.29
CA ALA A 268 -4.42 39.48 -42.50
C ALA A 268 -3.57 39.80 -41.26
N ALA A 269 -2.48 39.04 -41.13
CA ALA A 269 -1.45 39.19 -40.12
C ALA A 269 -0.89 40.63 -40.05
N ALA A 270 -0.94 41.22 -38.86
CA ALA A 270 -0.13 42.39 -38.52
C ALA A 270 1.26 41.91 -38.04
N PRO A 271 2.35 42.66 -38.31
CA PRO A 271 3.70 42.25 -37.93
C PRO A 271 3.92 42.38 -36.42
N VAL A 272 4.52 41.35 -35.83
CA VAL A 272 4.98 41.31 -34.43
C VAL A 272 6.17 42.26 -34.25
N PRO A 273 6.15 43.22 -33.30
CA PRO A 273 7.33 43.97 -32.90
C PRO A 273 8.32 43.06 -32.14
N ALA A 274 9.60 43.17 -32.49
CA ALA A 274 10.69 42.37 -31.95
C ALA A 274 10.82 42.48 -30.41
N GLU A 275 10.95 41.32 -29.78
CA GLU A 275 11.27 41.14 -28.37
C GLU A 275 12.72 41.59 -28.08
N PRO A 276 12.98 42.41 -27.04
CA PRO A 276 14.33 42.84 -26.69
C PRO A 276 15.14 41.73 -26.01
N ALA A 277 16.40 41.58 -26.44
CA ALA A 277 17.36 40.59 -25.97
C ALA A 277 17.60 40.58 -24.43
N PRO A 278 17.94 39.43 -23.84
CA PRO A 278 18.14 39.29 -22.40
C PRO A 278 19.38 40.04 -21.92
N LYS A 279 19.21 40.90 -20.90
CA LYS A 279 20.32 41.55 -20.19
C LYS A 279 21.04 40.56 -19.28
N ALA A 280 22.36 40.55 -19.35
CA ALA A 280 23.26 39.74 -18.53
C ALA A 280 23.06 39.96 -17.01
N PRO A 281 23.32 38.94 -16.17
CA PRO A 281 23.15 39.06 -14.72
C PRO A 281 24.21 39.98 -14.10
N HIS A 282 23.75 41.00 -13.39
CA HIS A 282 24.59 41.84 -12.54
C HIS A 282 25.05 41.05 -11.31
N GLN A 283 26.36 40.83 -11.19
CA GLN A 283 27.01 40.35 -9.97
C GLN A 283 26.96 41.43 -8.89
N SER A 284 26.12 41.27 -7.87
CA SER A 284 26.24 42.01 -6.62
C SER A 284 27.14 41.25 -5.64
N LYS A 285 28.33 41.81 -5.40
CA LYS A 285 29.18 41.44 -4.26
C LYS A 285 28.70 42.22 -3.05
N THR A 286 28.20 41.55 -2.01
CA THR A 286 28.03 42.15 -0.68
C THR A 286 28.43 41.17 0.43
N VAL A 287 29.59 41.49 1.01
CA VAL A 287 29.98 41.42 2.42
C VAL A 287 29.62 40.15 3.21
N ARG A 288 30.44 39.12 2.98
CA ARG A 288 30.81 38.11 3.97
C ARG A 288 31.63 38.81 5.05
N TRP A 289 31.11 38.95 6.27
CA TRP A 289 31.83 39.04 7.57
C TRP A 289 30.87 39.62 8.64
N LEU A 290 29.89 38.83 9.07
CA LEU A 290 29.32 38.92 10.43
C LEU A 290 28.41 37.69 10.72
N PRO A 291 28.97 36.51 11.02
CA PRO A 291 28.28 35.65 11.99
C PRO A 291 29.23 34.86 12.91
N LEU A 292 30.39 35.41 13.29
CA LEU A 292 31.31 34.76 14.25
C LEU A 292 31.13 35.24 15.71
N ALA A 293 30.58 36.44 15.92
CA ALA A 293 30.34 36.97 17.27
C ALA A 293 29.12 36.33 17.97
N ALA A 294 28.11 35.89 17.20
CA ALA A 294 26.89 35.30 17.76
C ALA A 294 27.08 33.85 18.23
N ILE A 295 27.98 33.09 17.60
CA ILE A 295 28.27 31.69 17.95
C ILE A 295 29.12 31.61 19.23
N GLY A 296 30.08 32.54 19.40
CA GLY A 296 30.91 32.58 20.62
C GLY A 296 30.10 32.86 21.89
N LEU A 297 29.12 33.78 21.82
CA LEU A 297 28.26 34.11 22.95
C LEU A 297 27.36 32.93 23.37
N LEU A 298 26.91 32.14 22.39
CA LEU A 298 26.04 30.99 22.63
C LEU A 298 26.80 29.83 23.29
N ILE A 299 28.08 29.63 22.95
CA ILE A 299 28.94 28.62 23.58
C ILE A 299 29.26 28.99 25.03
N VAL A 300 29.53 30.27 25.32
CA VAL A 300 29.80 30.73 26.69
C VAL A 300 28.56 30.56 27.59
N LEU A 301 27.37 30.87 27.07
CA LEU A 301 26.12 30.67 27.81
C LEU A 301 25.81 29.19 28.05
N LEU A 302 26.16 28.32 27.10
CA LEU A 302 25.98 26.87 27.24
C LEU A 302 26.92 26.26 28.31
N VAL A 303 28.16 26.74 28.39
CA VAL A 303 29.14 26.28 29.40
C VAL A 303 28.79 26.82 30.80
N ALA A 304 28.27 28.04 30.90
CA ALA A 304 27.77 28.58 32.15
C ALA A 304 26.54 27.83 32.70
N ALA A 305 25.63 27.36 31.82
CA ALA A 305 24.46 26.58 32.23
C ALA A 305 24.81 25.17 32.74
N ILE A 306 25.87 24.55 32.21
CA ILE A 306 26.34 23.22 32.66
C ILE A 306 27.06 23.31 34.02
N SER A 307 27.55 24.49 34.42
CA SER A 307 28.35 24.67 35.64
C SER A 307 27.53 24.85 36.92
N VAL A 308 26.19 24.91 36.85
CA VAL A 308 25.31 25.18 38.02
C VAL A 308 24.48 23.95 38.45
N ALA A 309 24.64 22.79 37.80
CA ALA A 309 23.92 21.56 38.16
C ALA A 309 24.79 20.44 38.76
N ALA A 310 26.07 20.71 39.05
CA ALA A 310 26.97 19.78 39.74
C ALA A 310 27.54 20.45 41.00
N GLY A 311 26.67 20.59 42.00
CA GLY A 311 27.02 21.08 43.33
C GLY A 311 26.04 20.51 44.35
N GLY A 312 26.32 19.29 44.81
CA GLY A 312 25.57 18.61 45.85
C GLY A 312 26.52 17.68 46.59
N ASP A 313 27.09 18.20 47.68
CA ASP A 313 28.02 17.52 48.57
C ASP A 313 27.37 16.39 49.37
N ASP A 314 28.10 15.28 49.45
CA ASP A 314 28.33 14.32 50.54
C ASP A 314 27.24 14.02 51.61
N ALA A 315 26.85 12.73 51.68
CA ALA A 315 26.92 11.96 52.92
C ALA A 315 26.94 10.45 52.63
N ALA A 316 28.08 9.83 52.93
CA ALA A 316 28.35 8.41 52.79
C ALA A 316 27.53 7.53 53.76
N SER A 317 27.13 6.35 53.29
CA SER A 317 26.93 5.18 54.14
C SER A 317 27.39 3.94 53.39
N THR A 318 28.52 3.43 53.86
CA THR A 318 29.21 2.19 53.50
C THR A 318 28.33 0.95 53.70
N ALA A 319 28.16 0.15 52.66
CA ALA A 319 27.86 -1.29 52.77
C ALA A 319 28.54 -2.06 51.63
N THR A 320 29.43 -2.99 52.01
CA THR A 320 30.22 -3.88 51.16
C THR A 320 29.34 -4.88 50.38
N PRO A 321 29.56 -5.13 49.08
CA PRO A 321 28.87 -6.20 48.35
C PRO A 321 29.63 -7.55 48.45
N PRO A 322 28.93 -8.70 48.60
CA PRO A 322 29.52 -10.04 48.43
C PRO A 322 29.61 -10.45 46.94
N PRO A 323 30.42 -11.47 46.59
CA PRO A 323 30.88 -11.75 45.21
C PRO A 323 29.80 -12.37 44.29
N PRO A 324 30.00 -12.32 42.94
CA PRO A 324 28.96 -12.69 41.98
C PRO A 324 28.82 -14.21 41.86
N THR A 325 27.57 -14.69 41.94
CA THR A 325 27.18 -16.03 41.49
C THR A 325 26.42 -15.85 40.16
N PRO A 326 26.74 -16.59 39.08
CA PRO A 326 26.05 -16.43 37.80
C PRO A 326 24.67 -17.10 37.85
N ALA A 327 23.62 -16.29 37.89
CA ALA A 327 22.25 -16.77 37.74
C ALA A 327 21.70 -16.31 36.38
N THR A 328 21.83 -17.18 35.39
CA THR A 328 21.01 -17.16 34.17
C THR A 328 19.56 -17.37 34.58
N SER A 329 18.79 -16.29 34.71
CA SER A 329 17.35 -16.37 34.98
C SER A 329 16.64 -15.38 34.06
N SER A 330 16.03 -15.88 32.99
CA SER A 330 15.04 -15.12 32.23
C SER A 330 13.85 -14.78 33.15
N PRO A 331 13.32 -13.55 33.13
CA PRO A 331 12.18 -13.19 33.95
C PRO A 331 10.93 -14.00 33.54
N PRO A 332 10.08 -14.45 34.49
CA PRO A 332 8.83 -15.13 34.18
C PRO A 332 7.86 -14.18 33.45
N PRO A 333 7.01 -14.69 32.52
CA PRO A 333 6.04 -13.86 31.81
C PRO A 333 5.03 -13.28 32.80
N SER A 334 4.88 -11.96 32.78
CA SER A 334 3.85 -11.26 33.55
C SER A 334 2.49 -11.44 32.84
N SER A 335 1.50 -11.96 33.55
CA SER A 335 0.12 -12.07 33.06
C SER A 335 -0.78 -11.01 33.69
N SER A 336 -1.61 -10.34 32.90
CA SER A 336 -2.62 -9.38 33.38
C SER A 336 -3.99 -9.76 32.84
N ALA A 337 -5.03 -9.62 33.67
CA ALA A 337 -6.41 -9.88 33.27
C ALA A 337 -7.19 -8.55 33.21
N VAL A 338 -7.79 -8.26 32.06
CA VAL A 338 -8.68 -7.11 31.84
C VAL A 338 -9.96 -7.63 31.21
N GLU A 339 -11.13 -7.28 31.75
CA GLU A 339 -12.43 -7.76 31.24
C GLU A 339 -12.56 -9.30 31.11
N ASN A 340 -11.91 -10.06 32.02
CA ASN A 340 -11.79 -11.54 31.97
C ASN A 340 -11.00 -12.10 30.78
N ILE A 341 -10.29 -11.25 30.04
CA ILE A 341 -9.34 -11.66 29.00
C ILE A 341 -7.95 -11.74 29.63
N GLN A 342 -7.30 -12.90 29.52
CA GLN A 342 -5.93 -13.10 29.99
C GLN A 342 -4.94 -12.65 28.92
N PHE A 343 -3.98 -11.81 29.30
CA PHE A 343 -2.88 -11.38 28.45
C PHE A 343 -1.57 -11.84 29.05
N THR A 344 -0.80 -12.61 28.30
CA THR A 344 0.53 -13.10 28.68
C THR A 344 1.57 -12.37 27.86
N SER A 345 2.44 -11.60 28.52
CA SER A 345 3.51 -10.87 27.82
C SER A 345 4.45 -11.83 27.08
N ARG A 346 4.80 -11.47 25.84
CA ARG A 346 5.75 -12.19 24.98
C ARG A 346 7.04 -11.41 24.78
N ALA A 347 6.93 -10.13 24.49
CA ALA A 347 8.08 -9.26 24.32
C ALA A 347 7.67 -7.81 24.59
N SER A 348 8.64 -7.00 24.99
CA SER A 348 8.52 -5.55 25.04
C SER A 348 9.83 -4.89 24.67
N ALA A 349 9.77 -3.69 24.10
CA ALA A 349 10.94 -2.88 23.79
C ALA A 349 10.61 -1.38 23.78
N ALA A 350 11.62 -0.55 24.01
CA ALA A 350 11.56 0.89 23.83
C ALA A 350 12.69 1.38 22.91
N ASP A 351 12.42 2.41 22.10
CA ASP A 351 13.40 3.05 21.21
C ASP A 351 13.01 4.53 21.00
N GLN A 352 13.93 5.34 20.48
CA GLN A 352 13.68 6.71 20.00
C GLN A 352 13.52 6.77 18.48
N LYS A 353 13.92 5.72 17.74
CA LYS A 353 13.78 5.64 16.28
C LYS A 353 12.39 5.16 15.87
N CYS A 354 11.33 5.93 16.11
CA CYS A 354 9.97 5.42 15.91
C CYS A 354 9.68 4.98 14.47
N ALA A 355 10.16 5.73 13.48
CA ALA A 355 9.93 5.42 12.07
C ALA A 355 10.54 4.08 11.61
N SER A 356 11.60 3.59 12.24
CA SER A 356 12.17 2.27 11.88
C SER A 356 11.31 1.11 12.33
N HIS A 357 10.41 1.34 13.29
CA HIS A 357 9.52 0.32 13.86
C HIS A 357 8.11 0.41 13.27
N ALA A 358 7.92 1.17 12.19
CA ALA A 358 6.63 1.46 11.58
C ALA A 358 6.60 1.07 10.11
N TYR A 359 5.40 0.93 9.54
CA TYR A 359 5.17 0.74 8.11
C TYR A 359 3.99 1.58 7.61
N GLY A 360 3.90 1.76 6.29
CA GLY A 360 2.81 2.50 5.64
C GLY A 360 2.82 4.01 5.91
N ASP A 361 1.64 4.62 5.98
CA ASP A 361 1.45 6.05 6.26
C ASP A 361 1.83 6.41 7.69
N VAL A 362 1.69 5.48 8.64
CA VAL A 362 2.18 5.62 10.03
C VAL A 362 3.70 5.84 10.02
N GLN A 363 4.44 5.09 9.22
CA GLN A 363 5.89 5.30 9.04
C GLN A 363 6.18 6.66 8.41
N SER A 364 5.48 7.00 7.33
CA SER A 364 5.66 8.27 6.62
C SER A 364 5.33 9.47 7.53
N SER A 365 4.35 9.33 8.42
CA SER A 365 4.04 10.32 9.45
C SER A 365 5.22 10.47 10.42
N LEU A 366 5.77 9.38 10.94
CA LEU A 366 6.90 9.40 11.89
C LEU A 366 8.22 9.85 11.26
N GLN A 367 8.38 9.74 9.95
CA GLN A 367 9.55 10.28 9.24
C GLN A 367 9.47 11.81 9.10
N ARG A 368 8.26 12.35 8.94
CA ARG A 368 8.01 13.80 8.89
C ARG A 368 7.95 14.44 10.27
N THR A 369 7.58 13.66 11.28
CA THR A 369 7.29 14.13 12.63
C THR A 369 8.23 13.44 13.61
N SER A 370 9.16 14.20 14.20
CA SER A 370 10.09 13.67 15.20
C SER A 370 9.34 13.25 16.46
N CYS A 371 9.08 11.96 16.63
CA CYS A 371 8.65 11.42 17.91
C CYS A 371 9.78 11.55 18.96
N SER A 372 9.42 11.53 20.23
CA SER A 372 10.36 11.51 21.35
C SER A 372 10.75 10.08 21.75
N ALA A 373 9.79 9.15 21.67
CA ALA A 373 10.00 7.74 22.02
C ALA A 373 8.87 6.87 21.43
N VAL A 374 9.16 5.58 21.26
CA VAL A 374 8.17 4.53 21.04
C VAL A 374 8.41 3.40 22.03
N LYS A 375 7.34 2.94 22.67
CA LYS A 375 7.31 1.71 23.49
C LYS A 375 6.39 0.71 22.81
N ARG A 376 6.82 -0.54 22.71
CA ARG A 376 6.09 -1.62 22.04
C ARG A 376 6.00 -2.82 22.96
N ALA A 377 4.88 -3.54 22.91
CA ALA A 377 4.70 -4.79 23.63
C ALA A 377 3.79 -5.74 22.85
N SER A 378 4.08 -7.03 22.97
CA SER A 378 3.36 -8.13 22.34
C SER A 378 2.82 -9.07 23.41
N PHE A 379 1.57 -9.49 23.29
CA PHE A 379 0.90 -10.38 24.23
C PHE A 379 0.20 -11.53 23.52
N ALA A 380 0.35 -12.73 24.04
CA ALA A 380 -0.57 -13.83 23.73
C ALA A 380 -1.82 -13.70 24.60
N SER A 381 -2.98 -14.04 24.04
CA SER A 381 -4.25 -13.96 24.72
C SER A 381 -5.19 -15.11 24.34
N SER A 382 -6.25 -15.29 25.12
CA SER A 382 -7.37 -16.16 24.79
C SER A 382 -8.66 -15.38 24.97
N ILE A 383 -9.38 -15.15 23.86
CA ILE A 383 -10.64 -14.41 23.83
C ILE A 383 -11.72 -15.44 23.48
N ASP A 384 -12.69 -15.62 24.38
CA ASP A 384 -13.77 -16.63 24.24
C ASP A 384 -13.27 -18.06 23.98
N GLY A 385 -12.12 -18.41 24.55
CA GLY A 385 -11.49 -19.72 24.38
C GLY A 385 -10.73 -19.91 23.07
N ARG A 386 -10.62 -18.85 22.24
CA ARG A 386 -9.82 -18.85 21.01
C ARG A 386 -8.54 -18.06 21.23
N ALA A 387 -7.41 -18.65 20.82
CA ALA A 387 -6.10 -18.01 20.95
C ALA A 387 -5.98 -16.79 20.02
N ALA A 388 -5.43 -15.71 20.57
CA ALA A 388 -5.25 -14.44 19.90
C ALA A 388 -3.86 -13.86 20.20
N ALA A 389 -3.36 -13.04 19.29
CA ALA A 389 -2.17 -12.24 19.48
C ALA A 389 -2.53 -10.76 19.50
N VAL A 390 -1.86 -10.00 20.37
CA VAL A 390 -2.08 -8.58 20.60
C VAL A 390 -0.74 -7.88 20.45
N THR A 391 -0.69 -6.82 19.66
CA THR A 391 0.43 -5.89 19.62
C THR A 391 -0.02 -4.51 20.08
N ILE A 392 0.81 -3.86 20.87
CA ILE A 392 0.56 -2.52 21.40
C ILE A 392 1.78 -1.66 21.12
N ALA A 393 1.54 -0.45 20.61
CA ALA A 393 2.55 0.58 20.50
C ALA A 393 2.08 1.86 21.18
N VAL A 394 2.96 2.50 21.95
CA VAL A 394 2.76 3.82 22.55
C VAL A 394 3.84 4.73 22.01
N VAL A 395 3.43 5.74 21.22
CA VAL A 395 4.33 6.72 20.62
C VAL A 395 4.17 8.05 21.35
N GLU A 396 5.27 8.59 21.85
CA GLU A 396 5.32 9.88 22.53
C GLU A 396 5.83 10.97 21.57
N PHE A 397 5.17 12.13 21.58
CA PHE A 397 5.50 13.26 20.73
C PHE A 397 5.95 14.50 21.54
N PRO A 398 6.63 15.47 20.90
CA PRO A 398 7.01 16.73 21.54
C PRO A 398 5.80 17.57 21.98
N ASP A 399 4.70 17.51 21.23
CA ASP A 399 3.46 18.24 21.50
C ASP A 399 2.20 17.46 21.09
N THR A 400 1.05 17.97 21.52
CA THR A 400 -0.25 17.33 21.30
C THR A 400 -0.73 17.43 19.86
N GLY A 401 -0.34 18.46 19.11
CA GLY A 401 -0.72 18.63 17.71
C GLY A 401 -0.08 17.56 16.83
N GLN A 402 1.21 17.27 17.06
CA GLN A 402 1.92 16.18 16.41
C GLN A 402 1.30 14.81 16.74
N ALA A 403 0.96 14.58 18.00
CA ALA A 403 0.24 13.36 18.42
C ALA A 403 -1.11 13.21 17.70
N THR A 404 -1.89 14.29 17.60
CA THR A 404 -3.18 14.29 16.89
C THR A 404 -3.01 13.99 15.40
N ALA A 405 -2.03 14.62 14.73
CA ALA A 405 -1.76 14.38 13.32
C ALA A 405 -1.33 12.93 13.06
N PHE A 406 -0.47 12.38 13.92
CA PHE A 406 -0.07 10.97 13.86
C PHE A 406 -1.25 10.02 14.07
N LYS A 407 -2.09 10.27 15.07
CA LYS A 407 -3.29 9.46 15.32
C LYS A 407 -4.24 9.47 14.12
N ALA A 408 -4.44 10.61 13.46
CA ALA A 408 -5.27 10.68 12.26
C ALA A 408 -4.72 9.82 11.12
N ALA A 409 -3.39 9.79 10.93
CA ALA A 409 -2.75 8.90 9.97
C ALA A 409 -2.93 7.42 10.35
N ALA A 410 -2.72 7.08 11.63
CA ALA A 410 -2.87 5.71 12.13
C ALA A 410 -4.31 5.19 12.07
N ASP A 411 -5.30 6.06 12.26
CA ASP A 411 -6.72 5.73 12.20
C ASP A 411 -7.26 5.60 10.77
N THR A 412 -6.46 5.93 9.76
CA THR A 412 -6.83 5.77 8.36
C THR A 412 -6.78 4.28 8.00
N PRO A 413 -7.88 3.65 7.54
CA PRO A 413 -7.86 2.26 7.11
C PRO A 413 -6.81 2.02 6.02
N GLY A 414 -5.93 1.05 6.23
CA GLY A 414 -4.82 0.77 5.31
C GLY A 414 -3.60 1.70 5.46
N GLY A 415 -3.63 2.67 6.37
CA GLY A 415 -2.52 3.60 6.64
C GLY A 415 -1.30 2.96 7.33
N GLY A 416 -1.30 1.65 7.55
CA GLY A 416 -0.19 0.92 8.15
C GLY A 416 -0.26 0.87 9.68
N GLY A 417 0.90 0.72 10.31
CA GLY A 417 0.98 0.47 11.75
C GLY A 417 2.41 0.41 12.28
N ILE A 418 2.54 -0.10 13.51
CA ILE A 418 3.80 -0.34 14.17
C ILE A 418 4.05 -1.85 14.16
N PHE A 419 5.26 -2.28 13.82
CA PHE A 419 5.62 -3.70 13.79
C PHE A 419 5.49 -4.33 15.19
N ASP A 420 5.03 -5.57 15.21
CA ASP A 420 4.96 -6.37 16.43
C ASP A 420 6.37 -6.74 16.91
N VAL A 421 6.69 -6.41 18.16
CA VAL A 421 8.04 -6.58 18.71
C VAL A 421 8.40 -8.06 18.88
N ALA A 422 7.45 -8.92 19.26
CA ALA A 422 7.70 -10.36 19.37
C ALA A 422 7.93 -11.02 17.99
N THR A 423 7.29 -10.54 16.92
CA THR A 423 7.56 -11.00 15.55
C THR A 423 8.94 -10.55 15.09
N GLU A 424 9.32 -9.29 15.28
CA GLU A 424 10.66 -8.80 14.90
C GLU A 424 11.80 -9.48 15.66
N THR A 425 11.55 -9.87 16.92
CA THR A 425 12.56 -10.49 17.79
C THR A 425 12.41 -12.01 17.89
N ASN A 426 11.53 -12.62 17.10
CA ASN A 426 11.25 -14.06 17.07
C ASN A 426 10.91 -14.66 18.46
N GLN A 427 10.08 -13.97 19.25
CA GLN A 427 9.67 -14.36 20.61
C GLN A 427 8.29 -15.04 20.66
N TRP A 428 7.64 -15.25 19.51
CA TRP A 428 6.41 -16.06 19.43
C TRP A 428 6.74 -17.55 19.56
N GLN A 429 5.90 -18.27 20.32
CA GLN A 429 5.99 -19.72 20.45
C GLN A 429 4.92 -20.35 19.56
N GLY A 430 5.31 -21.23 18.63
CA GLY A 430 4.38 -21.87 17.69
C GLY A 430 4.07 -20.98 16.48
N ASP A 431 2.80 -20.88 16.12
CA ASP A 431 2.35 -20.08 14.97
C ASP A 431 2.66 -18.60 15.18
N VAL A 432 3.35 -17.99 14.20
CA VAL A 432 3.67 -16.57 14.23
C VAL A 432 2.45 -15.79 13.75
N PRO A 433 1.94 -14.81 14.53
CA PRO A 433 0.78 -14.03 14.13
C PRO A 433 1.07 -13.17 12.91
N VAL A 434 0.10 -13.13 12.00
CA VAL A 434 0.03 -12.16 10.91
C VAL A 434 -1.05 -11.15 11.29
N PHE A 435 -0.68 -9.88 11.46
CA PHE A 435 -1.61 -8.83 11.89
C PHE A 435 -2.52 -8.28 10.76
N GLU A 436 -2.66 -9.03 9.66
CA GLU A 436 -3.60 -8.70 8.59
C GLU A 436 -5.04 -8.92 9.04
N GLY A 437 -5.92 -7.96 8.70
CA GLY A 437 -7.31 -8.01 9.14
C GLY A 437 -7.48 -7.89 10.65
N ALA A 438 -6.49 -7.35 11.37
CA ALA A 438 -6.58 -7.13 12.80
C ALA A 438 -7.73 -6.20 13.17
N ALA A 439 -8.39 -6.50 14.29
CA ALA A 439 -9.20 -5.48 14.94
C ALA A 439 -8.27 -4.43 15.52
N TYR A 440 -8.58 -3.17 15.23
CA TYR A 440 -7.77 -2.03 15.59
C TYR A 440 -8.49 -1.15 16.59
N GLN A 441 -7.74 -0.66 17.58
CA GLN A 441 -8.16 0.40 18.48
C GLN A 441 -7.00 1.35 18.73
N SER A 442 -7.32 2.62 18.97
CA SER A 442 -6.32 3.61 19.31
C SER A 442 -6.86 4.63 20.29
N SER A 443 -5.97 5.17 21.11
CA SER A 443 -6.28 6.24 22.05
C SER A 443 -5.17 7.27 22.09
N GLN A 444 -5.50 8.48 22.54
CA GLN A 444 -4.52 9.55 22.74
C GLN A 444 -4.64 10.09 24.16
N ALA A 445 -3.51 10.20 24.85
CA ALA A 445 -3.39 10.81 26.16
C ALA A 445 -2.36 11.94 26.09
N GLY A 446 -2.85 13.17 25.87
CA GLY A 446 -2.00 14.35 25.66
C GLY A 446 -1.07 14.17 24.46
N LYS A 447 0.22 14.00 24.73
CA LYS A 447 1.29 13.86 23.72
C LYS A 447 1.58 12.40 23.33
N SER A 448 0.86 11.44 23.91
CA SER A 448 1.08 10.01 23.68
C SER A 448 -0.07 9.42 22.88
N VAL A 449 0.24 8.65 21.84
CA VAL A 449 -0.74 7.90 21.05
C VAL A 449 -0.50 6.41 21.25
N ARG A 450 -1.54 5.69 21.65
CA ARG A 450 -1.55 4.25 21.79
C ARG A 450 -2.27 3.63 20.61
N LEU A 451 -1.65 2.64 19.98
CA LEU A 451 -2.21 1.83 18.91
C LEU A 451 -2.25 0.38 19.37
N VAL A 452 -3.37 -0.30 19.12
CA VAL A 452 -3.59 -1.70 19.47
C VAL A 452 -4.10 -2.44 18.25
N GLN A 453 -3.52 -3.59 17.96
CA GLN A 453 -4.02 -4.51 16.95
C GLN A 453 -4.14 -5.92 17.53
N VAL A 454 -5.23 -6.61 17.20
CA VAL A 454 -5.53 -7.96 17.70
C VAL A 454 -5.93 -8.89 16.56
N VAL A 455 -5.34 -10.08 16.52
CA VAL A 455 -5.62 -11.13 15.54
C VAL A 455 -5.82 -12.49 16.18
N TRP A 456 -6.54 -13.36 15.49
CA TRP A 456 -6.63 -14.77 15.81
C TRP A 456 -5.34 -15.51 15.43
N VAL A 457 -4.96 -16.50 16.25
CA VAL A 457 -3.84 -17.40 15.97
C VAL A 457 -4.22 -18.83 16.38
N PRO A 458 -4.20 -19.82 15.46
CA PRO A 458 -4.06 -19.67 14.02
C PRO A 458 -5.35 -19.17 13.35
N GLY A 459 -5.21 -18.79 12.07
CA GLY A 459 -6.33 -18.54 11.17
C GLY A 459 -6.59 -17.07 10.86
N PRO A 460 -7.49 -16.80 9.91
CA PRO A 460 -7.73 -15.45 9.43
C PRO A 460 -8.46 -14.59 10.48
N SER A 461 -8.19 -13.29 10.41
CA SER A 461 -8.86 -12.25 11.19
C SER A 461 -9.65 -11.32 10.27
N THR A 462 -10.72 -10.73 10.80
CA THR A 462 -11.46 -9.65 10.15
C THR A 462 -11.55 -8.47 11.13
N PRO A 463 -11.34 -7.21 10.70
CA PRO A 463 -11.28 -6.07 11.61
C PRO A 463 -12.55 -5.86 12.46
N ASP A 464 -13.69 -6.27 11.91
CA ASP A 464 -15.01 -6.13 12.54
C ASP A 464 -15.43 -7.37 13.36
N ASP A 465 -14.54 -8.35 13.56
CA ASP A 465 -14.84 -9.51 14.41
C ASP A 465 -15.13 -9.04 15.84
N PRO A 466 -16.32 -9.34 16.41
CA PRO A 466 -16.73 -8.78 17.69
C PRO A 466 -15.85 -9.24 18.85
N GLY A 467 -15.23 -10.43 18.78
CA GLY A 467 -14.29 -10.92 19.78
C GLY A 467 -12.97 -10.16 19.71
N LEU A 468 -12.41 -9.98 18.51
CA LEU A 468 -11.19 -9.20 18.32
C LEU A 468 -11.38 -7.73 18.69
N VAL A 469 -12.51 -7.11 18.34
CA VAL A 469 -12.83 -5.72 18.73
C VAL A 469 -12.91 -5.56 20.25
N ARG A 470 -13.51 -6.53 20.96
CA ARG A 470 -13.48 -6.54 22.43
C ARG A 470 -12.06 -6.68 22.96
N GLY A 471 -11.27 -7.61 22.43
CA GLY A 471 -9.87 -7.79 22.80
C GLY A 471 -9.04 -6.53 22.61
N ALA A 472 -9.22 -5.83 21.49
CA ALA A 472 -8.52 -4.59 21.18
C ALA A 472 -8.89 -3.45 22.14
N LYS A 473 -10.16 -3.35 22.54
CA LYS A 473 -10.61 -2.38 23.56
C LYS A 473 -10.03 -2.69 24.93
N ALA A 474 -10.09 -3.94 25.38
CA ALA A 474 -9.52 -4.36 26.66
C ALA A 474 -7.99 -4.12 26.71
N ALA A 475 -7.30 -4.34 25.59
CA ALA A 475 -5.86 -4.14 25.49
C ALA A 475 -5.41 -2.66 25.53
N LEU A 476 -6.31 -1.68 25.37
CA LEU A 476 -5.96 -0.26 25.56
C LEU A 476 -5.48 0.04 26.98
N GLU A 477 -5.97 -0.71 27.97
CA GLU A 477 -5.66 -0.52 29.39
C GLU A 477 -4.38 -1.27 29.83
N LEU A 478 -3.77 -2.05 28.94
CA LEU A 478 -2.58 -2.84 29.31
C LEU A 478 -1.34 -1.95 29.49
N PRO A 479 -0.52 -2.21 30.53
CA PRO A 479 0.74 -1.52 30.69
C PRO A 479 1.71 -1.93 29.57
N VAL A 480 2.40 -0.93 29.01
CA VAL A 480 3.49 -1.14 28.05
C VAL A 480 4.78 -0.74 28.75
N ASN A 481 5.43 -1.74 29.34
CA ASN A 481 6.73 -1.58 29.98
C ASN A 481 7.81 -1.81 28.93
N GLY A 482 8.80 -0.94 28.81
CA GLY A 482 9.90 -1.05 27.84
C GLY A 482 11.15 -0.37 28.35
#